data_AF-A0A843I342-F1
#
_entry.id   AF-A0A843I342-F1
#
_cell.length_a   1.000
_cell.length_b   1.000
_cell.length_c   1.000
_cell.angle_alpha   90.00
_cell.angle_beta   90.00
_cell.angle_gamma   90.00
#
_symmetry.space_group_name_H-M   'P 1'
#
loop_
_entity.id
_entity.type
_entity.pdbx_description
1 polymer ?
#
loop_
_entity_poly.entity_id
_entity_poly.type
_entity_poly.pdbx_seq_one_letter_code
_entity_poly.pdbx_strand_id
1 'polypeptide(L)'
;MISLFTTKGGAERAVAADLCDCVYGAGDESVKCERIRDGEIFQVVLSRREVYDVGGNLFPLYERLADLNPSPYMYFLSSGDLALIGTSPELLVKVDGDIVETHPIAGTRPRGATDDEDLALEDEMLKDEKELAEHMMLVDLARNDVGRVSRYGTVKVRELMAVEKYSHVQHIVSRVSGVLDPKFD
;
A
#
# COMPACT_ATOMS: atom_id res chain seq x y z
N MET A 1 2.12 6.61 -1.19
CA MET A 1 3.56 6.76 -0.92
C MET A 1 3.71 7.03 0.57
N ILE A 2 4.41 6.18 1.32
CA ILE A 2 4.71 6.44 2.74
C ILE A 2 6.05 7.18 2.78
N SER A 3 6.04 8.46 3.16
CA SER A 3 7.25 9.26 3.30
C SER A 3 7.59 9.40 4.77
N LEU A 4 8.60 8.67 5.23
CA LEU A 4 9.05 8.74 6.62
C LEU A 4 10.07 9.87 6.77
N PHE A 5 9.74 10.91 7.56
CA PHE A 5 10.65 12.05 7.80
C PHE A 5 11.21 11.99 9.22
N THR A 6 12.50 11.78 9.38
CA THR A 6 13.14 11.82 10.71
C THR A 6 13.80 13.18 10.92
N THR A 7 13.46 13.90 11.98
CA THR A 7 14.17 15.13 12.36
C THR A 7 15.25 14.79 13.37
N LYS A 8 16.54 14.86 13.03
CA LYS A 8 17.55 14.78 14.08
C LYS A 8 17.56 16.10 14.86
N GLY A 9 17.07 16.07 16.09
CA GLY A 9 17.31 17.13 17.06
C GLY A 9 18.80 17.23 17.38
N GLY A 10 19.41 18.35 16.99
CA GLY A 10 20.71 18.79 17.51
C GLY A 10 21.97 18.14 16.91
N ALA A 11 22.90 19.03 16.53
CA ALA A 11 24.27 18.80 16.04
C ALA A 11 24.43 18.39 14.56
N GLU A 12 24.90 19.38 13.79
CA GLU A 12 25.54 19.23 12.48
C GLU A 12 26.47 18.01 12.45
N ARG A 13 26.22 17.06 11.55
CA ARG A 13 27.24 16.17 10.99
C ARG A 13 26.74 15.37 9.81
N ALA A 14 27.50 15.51 8.72
CA ALA A 14 27.75 14.63 7.58
C ALA A 14 26.65 13.64 7.15
N VAL A 15 26.26 13.82 5.89
CA VAL A 15 25.50 12.91 5.03
C VAL A 15 26.06 11.48 5.13
N ALA A 16 25.28 10.59 5.70
CA ALA A 16 25.34 9.18 5.37
C ALA A 16 24.17 8.91 4.42
N ALA A 17 24.47 8.84 3.13
CA ALA A 17 23.67 8.01 2.27
C ALA A 17 23.88 6.58 2.79
N ASP A 18 22.97 6.07 3.62
CA ASP A 18 22.80 4.63 3.74
C ASP A 18 22.18 4.16 2.42
N LEU A 19 23.02 4.21 1.40
CA LEU A 19 22.91 3.39 0.22
C LEU A 19 23.05 1.96 0.74
N CYS A 20 21.92 1.29 0.93
CA CYS A 20 21.88 -0.08 0.46
C CYS A 20 21.87 -0.02 -1.08
N ASP A 21 22.99 0.40 -1.67
CA ASP A 21 23.31 0.24 -3.09
C ASP A 21 23.18 -1.23 -3.52
N CYS A 22 23.12 -2.14 -2.54
CA CYS A 22 22.95 -3.57 -2.72
C CYS A 22 21.59 -4.00 -3.30
N VAL A 23 20.52 -3.17 -3.23
CA VAL A 23 19.15 -3.63 -3.60
C VAL A 23 18.71 -3.18 -5.00
N TYR A 24 19.33 -2.13 -5.56
CA TYR A 24 18.96 -1.54 -6.86
C TYR A 24 20.03 -1.69 -7.95
N GLY A 25 21.07 -2.48 -7.70
CA GLY A 25 22.01 -2.88 -8.76
C GLY A 25 21.36 -3.84 -9.74
N ALA A 26 21.70 -3.73 -11.04
CA ALA A 26 21.22 -4.62 -12.11
C ALA A 26 21.45 -6.13 -11.86
N GLY A 27 22.34 -6.49 -10.92
CA GLY A 27 22.58 -7.87 -10.50
C GLY A 27 21.47 -8.47 -9.61
N ASP A 28 20.76 -7.65 -8.84
CA ASP A 28 19.79 -8.13 -7.83
C ASP A 28 18.38 -8.31 -8.44
N GLU A 29 18.03 -7.53 -9.48
CA GLU A 29 16.83 -7.78 -10.28
C GLU A 29 16.89 -9.16 -10.96
N SER A 30 18.06 -9.55 -11.46
CA SER A 30 18.28 -10.83 -12.12
C SER A 30 18.07 -12.01 -11.16
N VAL A 31 18.63 -11.93 -9.95
CA VAL A 31 18.48 -12.97 -8.90
C VAL A 31 17.03 -13.09 -8.45
N LYS A 32 16.30 -11.99 -8.29
CA LYS A 32 14.88 -12.03 -7.91
C LYS A 32 13.99 -12.56 -9.03
N CYS A 33 14.30 -12.22 -10.28
CA CYS A 33 13.62 -12.81 -11.45
C CYS A 33 13.86 -14.32 -11.52
N GLU A 34 15.06 -14.80 -11.19
CA GLU A 34 15.34 -16.24 -11.07
C GLU A 34 14.47 -16.87 -9.99
N ARG A 35 14.40 -16.28 -8.79
CA ARG A 35 13.56 -16.81 -7.70
C ARG A 35 12.06 -16.84 -8.01
N ILE A 36 11.56 -15.88 -8.81
CA ILE A 36 10.18 -15.91 -9.33
C ILE A 36 10.03 -17.06 -10.35
N ARG A 37 11.00 -17.23 -11.26
CA ARG A 37 10.99 -18.30 -12.28
C ARG A 37 11.11 -19.70 -11.68
N ASP A 38 11.91 -19.84 -10.63
CA ASP A 38 12.12 -21.09 -9.89
C ASP A 38 10.93 -21.39 -8.95
N GLY A 39 9.96 -20.47 -8.83
CA GLY A 39 8.75 -20.66 -8.05
C GLY A 39 8.95 -20.49 -6.53
N GLU A 40 10.04 -19.86 -6.10
CA GLU A 40 10.28 -19.59 -4.67
C GLU A 40 9.43 -18.45 -4.12
N ILE A 41 9.14 -17.45 -4.95
CA ILE A 41 8.33 -16.27 -4.60
C ILE A 41 7.36 -15.96 -5.73
N PHE A 42 6.14 -15.54 -5.38
CA PHE A 42 5.14 -15.15 -6.39
C PHE A 42 5.28 -13.67 -6.79
N GLN A 43 5.55 -12.79 -5.81
CA GLN A 43 5.65 -11.35 -6.00
C GLN A 43 6.66 -10.74 -5.02
N VAL A 44 7.31 -9.66 -5.45
CA VAL A 44 8.16 -8.82 -4.60
C VAL A 44 7.92 -7.35 -4.92
N VAL A 45 7.75 -6.52 -3.88
CA VAL A 45 7.64 -5.06 -4.01
C VAL A 45 8.98 -4.44 -3.64
N LEU A 46 9.67 -3.87 -4.64
CA LEU A 46 10.93 -3.17 -4.43
C LEU A 46 10.67 -1.70 -4.08
N SER A 47 11.33 -1.21 -3.03
CA SER A 47 11.21 0.19 -2.61
C SER A 47 12.57 0.84 -2.40
N ARG A 48 12.68 2.10 -2.81
CA ARG A 48 13.84 2.95 -2.62
C ARG A 48 13.59 3.93 -1.48
N ARG A 49 14.63 4.22 -0.72
CA ARG A 49 14.59 5.22 0.35
C ARG A 49 15.44 6.41 -0.05
N GLU A 50 14.86 7.59 0.07
CA GLU A 50 15.57 8.86 -0.02
C GLU A 50 15.58 9.52 1.36
N VAL A 51 16.68 10.19 1.68
CA VAL A 51 16.89 10.82 2.99
C VAL A 51 17.26 12.27 2.76
N TYR A 52 16.57 13.14 3.49
CA TYR A 52 16.71 14.59 3.39
C TYR A 52 16.96 15.17 4.79
N ASP A 53 17.85 16.14 4.89
CA ASP A 53 18.00 16.95 6.09
C ASP A 53 16.89 17.99 6.13
N VAL A 54 15.96 17.82 7.07
CA VAL A 54 14.80 18.70 7.25
C VAL A 54 14.81 19.26 8.67
N GLY A 55 14.62 20.57 8.77
CA GLY A 55 14.53 21.28 10.03
C GLY A 55 13.35 22.26 10.05
N GLY A 56 12.99 22.71 11.26
CA GLY A 56 11.86 23.62 11.46
C GLY A 56 10.51 22.90 11.56
N ASN A 57 9.44 23.67 11.35
CA ASN A 57 8.07 23.15 11.45
C ASN A 57 7.75 22.27 10.22
N LEU A 58 7.42 21.00 10.47
CA LEU A 58 7.03 20.05 9.42
C LEU A 58 5.55 20.09 9.05
N PHE A 59 4.71 20.85 9.76
CA PHE A 59 3.28 20.91 9.47
C PHE A 59 2.96 21.42 8.04
N PRO A 60 3.65 22.43 7.49
CA PRO A 60 3.41 22.86 6.10
C PRO A 60 3.70 21.77 5.05
N LEU A 61 4.60 20.83 5.35
CA LEU A 61 4.85 19.67 4.48
C LEU A 61 3.63 18.74 4.47
N TYR A 62 3.00 18.52 5.63
CA TYR A 62 1.75 17.77 5.71
C TYR A 62 0.63 18.43 4.95
N GLU A 63 0.41 19.75 5.11
CA GLU A 63 -0.60 20.50 4.37
C GLU A 63 -0.41 20.31 2.86
N ARG A 64 0.83 20.46 2.38
CA ARG A 64 1.13 20.30 0.95
C ARG A 64 0.91 18.87 0.46
N LEU A 65 1.21 17.86 1.26
CA LEU A 65 0.96 16.46 0.92
C LEU A 65 -0.54 16.15 0.85
N ALA A 66 -1.32 16.65 1.81
CA ALA A 66 -2.77 16.49 1.87
C ALA A 66 -3.46 17.16 0.67
N ASP A 67 -2.98 18.33 0.25
CA ASP A 67 -3.50 19.02 -0.94
C ASP A 67 -3.21 18.28 -2.24
N LEU A 68 -2.00 17.72 -2.37
CA LEU A 68 -1.56 17.06 -3.61
C LEU A 68 -2.13 15.64 -3.76
N ASN A 69 -2.20 14.89 -2.67
CA ASN A 69 -2.62 13.49 -2.67
C ASN A 69 -3.62 13.24 -1.53
N PRO A 70 -4.83 13.84 -1.61
CA PRO A 70 -5.86 13.59 -0.62
C PRO A 70 -6.19 12.10 -0.62
N SER A 71 -6.17 11.49 0.57
CA SER A 71 -6.50 10.08 0.74
C SER A 71 -7.39 9.87 1.96
N PRO A 72 -8.07 8.71 2.08
CA PRO A 72 -8.91 8.42 3.25
C PRO A 72 -8.10 8.35 4.56
N TYR A 73 -6.78 8.13 4.47
CA TYR A 73 -5.91 7.82 5.60
C TYR A 73 -4.71 8.79 5.66
N MET A 74 -4.99 10.06 5.93
CA MET A 74 -3.97 11.09 6.15
C MET A 74 -3.52 11.10 7.62
N TYR A 75 -2.23 11.26 7.86
CA TYR A 75 -1.67 11.30 9.21
C TYR A 75 -0.51 12.29 9.33
N PHE A 76 -0.47 12.94 10.49
CA PHE A 76 0.67 13.69 11.00
C PHE A 76 0.85 13.30 12.47
N LEU A 77 1.82 12.44 12.74
CA LEU A 77 2.18 12.03 14.09
C LEU A 77 3.52 12.64 14.43
N SER A 78 3.62 13.34 15.55
CA SER A 78 4.88 13.94 16.02
C SER A 78 5.08 13.58 17.48
N SER A 79 6.27 13.06 17.79
CA SER A 79 6.69 12.69 19.14
C SER A 79 8.19 12.89 19.30
N GLY A 80 8.58 13.87 20.12
CA GLY A 80 9.97 14.27 20.29
C GLY A 80 10.63 14.64 18.96
N ASP A 81 11.75 14.00 18.66
CA ASP A 81 12.52 14.19 17.43
C ASP A 81 12.02 13.35 16.24
N LEU A 82 10.87 12.68 16.37
CA LEU A 82 10.31 11.85 15.30
C LEU A 82 8.99 12.43 14.81
N ALA A 83 8.85 12.47 13.48
CA ALA A 83 7.60 12.74 12.82
C ALA A 83 7.28 11.63 11.80
N LEU A 84 6.01 11.29 11.68
CA LEU A 84 5.50 10.40 10.65
C LEU A 84 4.38 11.15 9.93
N ILE A 85 4.59 11.39 8.63
CA ILE A 85 3.73 12.25 7.81
C ILE A 85 3.38 11.50 6.53
N GLY A 86 2.10 11.41 6.18
CA GLY A 86 1.75 10.74 4.93
C GLY A 86 0.27 10.72 4.63
N THR A 87 -0.02 10.28 3.41
CA THR A 87 -1.36 10.04 2.89
C THR A 87 -1.41 8.60 2.38
N SER A 88 -1.86 7.66 3.23
CA SER A 88 -1.92 6.24 2.83
C SER A 88 -3.07 6.05 1.85
N PRO A 89 -2.84 5.43 0.69
CA PRO A 89 -3.90 5.11 -0.26
C PRO A 89 -4.70 3.87 0.18
N GLU A 90 -4.13 3.03 1.05
CA GLU A 90 -4.65 1.70 1.34
C GLU A 90 -4.82 1.47 2.84
N LEU A 91 -5.84 0.67 3.17
CA LEU A 91 -6.13 0.18 4.52
C LEU A 91 -5.40 -1.14 4.75
N LEU A 92 -4.46 -1.17 5.69
CA LEU A 92 -3.81 -2.43 6.08
C LEU A 92 -4.82 -3.39 6.73
N VAL A 93 -5.47 -2.92 7.80
CA VAL A 93 -6.49 -3.68 8.55
C VAL A 93 -7.39 -2.70 9.30
N LYS A 94 -8.67 -3.03 9.41
CA LYS A 94 -9.62 -2.36 10.30
C LYS A 94 -10.30 -3.41 11.17
N VAL A 95 -10.49 -3.05 12.43
CA VAL A 95 -11.30 -3.82 13.37
C VAL A 95 -12.41 -2.90 13.87
N ASP A 96 -13.66 -3.31 13.68
CA ASP A 96 -14.85 -2.59 14.13
C ASP A 96 -15.77 -3.58 14.85
N GLY A 97 -15.87 -3.42 16.17
CA GLY A 97 -16.45 -4.45 17.03
C GLY A 97 -15.71 -5.78 16.89
N ASP A 98 -16.43 -6.84 16.54
CA ASP A 98 -15.86 -8.16 16.29
C ASP A 98 -15.53 -8.39 14.80
N ILE A 99 -15.61 -7.39 13.93
CA ILE A 99 -15.33 -7.55 12.50
C ILE A 99 -13.92 -7.07 12.18
N VAL A 100 -13.08 -7.98 11.69
CA VAL A 100 -11.77 -7.66 11.10
C VAL A 100 -11.90 -7.64 9.58
N GLU A 101 -11.38 -6.60 8.94
CA GLU A 101 -11.39 -6.45 7.48
C GLU A 101 -10.11 -5.86 6.91
N THR A 102 -9.79 -6.24 5.67
CA THR A 102 -8.69 -5.69 4.87
C THR A 102 -9.11 -5.61 3.41
N HIS A 103 -8.56 -4.65 2.67
CA HIS A 103 -8.96 -4.35 1.30
C HIS A 103 -7.77 -4.50 0.34
N PRO A 104 -7.51 -5.69 -0.20
CA PRO A 104 -6.47 -5.86 -1.20
C PRO A 104 -6.74 -4.99 -2.43
N ILE A 105 -5.70 -4.31 -2.90
CA ILE A 105 -5.72 -3.46 -4.09
C ILE A 105 -4.72 -4.00 -5.11
N ALA A 106 -5.15 -4.16 -6.36
CA ALA A 106 -4.29 -4.47 -7.50
C ALA A 106 -4.86 -3.82 -8.76
N GLY A 107 -4.11 -3.85 -9.87
CA GLY A 107 -4.52 -3.13 -11.07
C GLY A 107 -4.43 -1.62 -10.88
N THR A 108 -3.73 -0.94 -11.76
CA THR A 108 -3.73 0.52 -11.76
C THR A 108 -3.95 1.01 -13.17
N ARG A 109 -4.93 1.89 -13.34
CA ARG A 109 -5.08 2.72 -14.53
C ARG A 109 -5.25 4.19 -14.13
N PRO A 110 -4.76 5.14 -14.94
CA PRO A 110 -5.07 6.55 -14.72
C PRO A 110 -6.58 6.79 -14.85
N ARG A 111 -7.05 7.93 -14.35
CA ARG A 111 -8.40 8.42 -14.67
C ARG A 111 -8.45 8.94 -16.11
N GLY A 112 -9.56 8.70 -16.79
CA GLY A 112 -9.82 9.23 -18.13
C GLY A 112 -10.09 10.74 -18.12
N ALA A 113 -9.81 11.43 -19.23
CA ALA A 113 -10.17 12.83 -19.40
C ALA A 113 -11.67 13.02 -19.66
N THR A 114 -12.36 11.96 -20.09
CA THR A 114 -13.81 11.90 -20.26
C THR A 114 -14.38 10.65 -19.58
N ASP A 115 -15.68 10.65 -19.30
CA ASP A 115 -16.35 9.48 -18.72
C ASP A 115 -16.22 8.23 -19.61
N ASP A 116 -16.28 8.40 -20.93
CA ASP A 116 -16.11 7.31 -21.89
C ASP A 116 -14.68 6.73 -21.85
N GLU A 117 -13.66 7.59 -21.75
CA GLU A 117 -12.27 7.16 -21.61
C GLU A 117 -12.04 6.48 -20.26
N ASP A 118 -12.63 7.01 -19.19
CA ASP A 118 -12.51 6.46 -17.83
C ASP A 118 -13.11 5.05 -17.74
N LEU A 119 -14.25 4.83 -18.40
CA LEU A 119 -14.90 3.52 -18.53
C LEU A 119 -14.11 2.57 -19.44
N ALA A 120 -13.48 3.07 -20.51
CA ALA A 120 -12.64 2.24 -21.37
C ALA A 120 -11.40 1.74 -20.62
N LEU A 121 -10.76 2.58 -19.82
CA LEU A 121 -9.62 2.21 -18.98
C LEU A 121 -10.02 1.22 -17.88
N GLU A 122 -11.22 1.39 -17.31
CA GLU A 122 -11.81 0.47 -16.35
C GLU A 122 -12.02 -0.93 -16.96
N ASP A 123 -12.66 -1.00 -18.13
CA ASP A 123 -12.92 -2.25 -18.86
C ASP A 123 -11.63 -2.92 -19.34
N GLU A 124 -10.62 -2.14 -19.75
CA GLU A 124 -9.29 -2.65 -20.09
C GLU A 124 -8.66 -3.35 -18.88
N MET A 125 -8.67 -2.71 -17.71
CA MET A 125 -8.12 -3.26 -16.47
C MET A 125 -8.82 -4.55 -16.04
N LEU A 126 -10.16 -4.61 -16.16
CA LEU A 126 -10.95 -5.78 -15.82
C LEU A 126 -10.83 -6.94 -16.82
N LYS A 127 -10.23 -6.71 -18.00
CA LYS A 127 -9.96 -7.73 -19.02
C LYS A 127 -8.50 -8.18 -19.06
N ASP A 128 -7.62 -7.50 -18.33
CA ASP A 128 -6.22 -7.86 -18.24
C ASP A 128 -6.04 -9.10 -17.36
N GLU A 129 -5.81 -10.26 -17.99
CA GLU A 129 -5.63 -11.54 -17.29
C GLU A 129 -4.51 -11.49 -16.25
N LYS A 130 -3.48 -10.67 -16.46
CA LYS A 130 -2.38 -10.52 -15.51
C LYS A 130 -2.86 -9.81 -14.25
N GLU A 131 -3.56 -8.68 -14.40
CA GLU A 131 -4.06 -7.89 -13.27
C GLU A 131 -5.10 -8.68 -12.47
N LEU A 132 -5.98 -9.43 -13.14
CA LEU A 132 -6.94 -10.31 -12.47
C LEU A 132 -6.25 -11.44 -11.68
N ALA A 133 -5.20 -12.05 -12.25
CA ALA A 133 -4.45 -13.12 -11.58
C ALA A 133 -3.69 -12.61 -10.35
N GLU A 134 -3.01 -11.46 -10.47
CA GLU A 134 -2.32 -10.81 -9.35
C GLU A 134 -3.31 -10.43 -8.25
N HIS A 135 -4.46 -9.87 -8.62
CA HIS A 135 -5.50 -9.52 -7.66
C HIS A 135 -6.07 -10.73 -6.91
N MET A 136 -6.36 -11.83 -7.62
CA MET A 136 -6.85 -13.06 -6.98
C MET A 136 -5.84 -13.62 -5.98
N MET A 137 -4.56 -13.60 -6.32
CA MET A 137 -3.49 -14.02 -5.42
C MET A 137 -3.50 -13.19 -4.12
N LEU A 138 -3.65 -11.85 -4.23
CA LEU A 138 -3.72 -10.96 -3.07
C LEU A 138 -4.99 -11.18 -2.23
N VAL A 139 -6.12 -11.47 -2.87
CA VAL A 139 -7.36 -11.85 -2.16
C VAL A 139 -7.16 -13.13 -1.36
N ASP A 140 -6.51 -14.14 -1.93
CA ASP A 140 -6.24 -15.39 -1.22
C ASP A 140 -5.24 -15.22 -0.08
N LEU A 141 -4.21 -14.38 -0.25
CA LEU A 141 -3.31 -13.99 0.82
C LEU A 141 -4.05 -13.30 1.96
N ALA A 142 -4.91 -12.33 1.65
CA ALA A 142 -5.71 -11.62 2.63
C ALA A 142 -6.69 -12.54 3.37
N ARG A 143 -7.31 -13.50 2.67
CA ARG A 143 -8.16 -14.53 3.29
C ARG A 143 -7.35 -15.39 4.27
N ASN A 144 -6.11 -15.73 3.93
CA ASN A 144 -5.21 -16.46 4.82
C ASN A 144 -4.95 -15.65 6.10
N ASP A 145 -4.52 -14.40 5.96
CA ASP A 145 -4.15 -13.54 7.08
C ASP A 145 -5.34 -13.23 8.00
N VAL A 146 -6.48 -12.83 7.43
CA VAL A 146 -7.72 -12.62 8.19
C VAL A 146 -8.16 -13.93 8.87
N GLY A 147 -7.99 -15.07 8.22
CA GLY A 147 -8.31 -16.39 8.76
C GLY A 147 -7.49 -16.79 9.98
N ARG A 148 -6.28 -16.27 10.15
CA ARG A 148 -5.43 -16.56 11.32
C ARG A 148 -5.99 -15.98 12.62
N VAL A 149 -6.72 -14.88 12.53
CA VAL A 149 -7.28 -14.15 13.68
C VAL A 149 -8.80 -14.26 13.79
N SER A 150 -9.47 -14.83 12.79
CA SER A 150 -10.92 -14.96 12.77
C SER A 150 -11.41 -16.31 13.30
N ARG A 151 -12.66 -16.34 13.78
CA ARG A 151 -13.39 -17.58 14.07
C ARG A 151 -13.51 -18.45 12.82
N TYR A 152 -13.37 -19.76 13.00
CA TYR A 152 -13.44 -20.71 11.89
C TYR A 152 -14.74 -20.56 11.08
N GLY A 153 -14.62 -20.57 9.75
CA GLY A 153 -15.77 -20.46 8.83
C GLY A 153 -16.37 -19.05 8.70
N THR A 154 -15.79 -18.02 9.32
CA THR A 154 -16.33 -16.66 9.26
C THR A 154 -15.71 -15.78 8.18
N VAL A 155 -14.54 -16.16 7.63
CA VAL A 155 -13.86 -15.39 6.59
C VAL A 155 -14.68 -15.38 5.30
N LYS A 156 -14.96 -14.19 4.77
CA LYS A 156 -15.76 -13.96 3.56
C LYS A 156 -15.15 -12.83 2.73
N VAL A 157 -15.13 -13.04 1.42
CA VAL A 157 -14.95 -11.97 0.44
C VAL A 157 -16.31 -11.33 0.22
N ARG A 158 -16.52 -10.12 0.73
CA ARG A 158 -17.81 -9.40 0.66
C ARG A 158 -18.03 -8.77 -0.70
N GLU A 159 -16.95 -8.34 -1.32
CA GLU A 159 -16.92 -7.70 -2.62
C GLU A 159 -15.64 -8.17 -3.31
N LEU A 160 -15.78 -8.62 -4.55
CA LEU A 160 -14.71 -9.20 -5.34
C LEU A 160 -14.55 -8.39 -6.62
N MET A 161 -13.31 -7.95 -6.87
CA MET A 161 -12.89 -7.25 -8.08
C MET A 161 -13.75 -6.02 -8.44
N ALA A 162 -14.15 -5.24 -7.44
CA ALA A 162 -14.83 -3.97 -7.68
C ALA A 162 -13.81 -2.90 -8.09
N VAL A 163 -14.18 -2.00 -8.99
CA VAL A 163 -13.31 -0.89 -9.37
C VAL A 163 -13.58 0.31 -8.46
N GLU A 164 -12.55 0.78 -7.76
CA GLU A 164 -12.61 2.01 -6.97
C GLU A 164 -11.83 3.12 -7.66
N LYS A 165 -12.48 4.28 -7.81
CA LYS A 165 -11.95 5.46 -8.49
C LYS A 165 -11.42 6.47 -7.48
N TYR A 166 -10.13 6.74 -7.55
CA TYR A 166 -9.43 7.76 -6.78
C TYR A 166 -9.26 9.04 -7.63
N SER A 167 -8.66 10.08 -7.04
CA SER A 167 -8.50 11.39 -7.69
C SER A 167 -7.69 11.32 -8.99
N HIS A 168 -6.68 10.44 -9.06
CA HIS A 168 -5.75 10.37 -10.19
C HIS A 168 -5.69 9.00 -10.87
N VAL A 169 -6.15 7.95 -10.17
CA VAL A 169 -6.06 6.56 -10.61
C VAL A 169 -7.33 5.80 -10.24
N GLN A 170 -7.50 4.61 -10.80
CA GLN A 170 -8.51 3.64 -10.42
C GLN A 170 -7.86 2.26 -10.25
N HIS A 171 -8.42 1.46 -9.35
CA HIS A 171 -7.88 0.16 -8.95
C HIS A 171 -8.94 -0.92 -8.87
N ILE A 172 -8.53 -2.18 -9.03
CA ILE A 172 -9.32 -3.35 -8.63
C ILE A 172 -9.17 -3.51 -7.11
N VAL A 173 -10.30 -3.57 -6.42
CA VAL A 173 -10.38 -3.68 -4.96
C VAL A 173 -11.25 -4.87 -4.59
N SER A 174 -10.92 -5.53 -3.49
CA SER A 174 -11.78 -6.53 -2.88
C SER A 174 -11.85 -6.35 -1.38
N ARG A 175 -12.93 -6.81 -0.77
CA ARG A 175 -13.16 -6.66 0.67
C ARG A 175 -13.16 -8.02 1.33
N VAL A 176 -12.12 -8.32 2.09
CA VAL A 176 -12.00 -9.56 2.85
C VAL A 176 -12.29 -9.26 4.31
N SER A 177 -13.26 -9.98 4.88
CA SER A 177 -13.70 -9.78 6.26
C SER A 177 -13.79 -11.11 7.01
N GLY A 178 -13.68 -11.07 8.33
CA GLY A 178 -13.92 -12.20 9.21
C GLY A 178 -14.43 -11.73 10.57
N VAL A 179 -14.91 -12.66 11.40
CA VAL A 179 -15.27 -12.33 12.77
C VAL A 179 -14.09 -12.65 13.67
N LEU A 180 -13.51 -11.65 14.33
CA LEU A 180 -12.39 -11.76 15.25
C LEU A 180 -12.67 -12.85 16.31
N ASP A 181 -11.69 -13.73 16.52
CA ASP A 181 -11.75 -14.71 17.59
C ASP A 181 -11.53 -13.99 18.94
N PRO A 182 -12.42 -14.14 19.93
CA PRO A 182 -12.30 -13.47 21.24
C PRO A 182 -10.98 -13.70 21.97
N LYS A 183 -10.18 -14.70 21.59
CA LYS A 183 -8.83 -14.90 22.15
C LYS A 183 -7.81 -13.83 21.71
N PHE A 184 -8.15 -13.00 20.73
CA PHE A 184 -7.30 -11.94 20.17
C PHE A 184 -7.84 -10.53 20.45
N ASP A 185 -8.93 -10.42 21.21
CA ASP A 185 -9.47 -9.14 21.70
C ASP A 185 -8.73 -8.67 22.97
#